data_AF-A0A2E4LDZ9-F1
#
_entry.id   AF-A0A2E4LDZ9-F1
#
_cell.length_a   1.000
_cell.length_b   1.000
_cell.length_c   1.000
_cell.angle_alpha   90.00
_cell.angle_beta   90.00
_cell.angle_gamma   90.00
#
_symmetry.space_group_name_H-M   'P 1'
#
loop_
_entity.id
_entity.type
_entity.pdbx_description
1 polymer ?
#
loop_
_entity_poly.entity_id
_entity_poly.type
_entity_poly.pdbx_seq_one_letter_code
_entity_poly.pdbx_strand_id
1 'polypeptide(L)'
;MLERWIKVFFMVFLGIFVEKSIADTALILARTSDSQDATRFVFESKEEILYKISKLSKPNRIFVDFEKANLAPTFSNIDFS
;
A
#
# COMPACT_ATOMS: atom_id res chain seq x y z
N MET A 1 22.24 33.56 -24.56
CA MET A 1 21.68 33.80 -23.21
C MET A 1 20.37 33.05 -23.01
N LEU A 2 19.37 33.23 -23.88
CA LEU A 2 18.04 32.60 -23.80
C LEU A 2 18.08 31.05 -23.78
N GLU A 3 18.85 30.42 -24.68
CA GLU A 3 18.96 28.95 -24.74
C GLU A 3 19.51 28.32 -23.45
N ARG A 4 20.42 29.02 -22.76
CA ARG A 4 20.98 28.57 -21.48
C ARG A 4 19.89 28.55 -20.40
N TRP A 5 19.04 29.57 -20.39
CA TRP A 5 17.92 29.67 -19.45
C TRP A 5 16.81 28.65 -19.76
N ILE A 6 16.55 28.36 -21.04
CA ILE A 6 15.63 27.30 -21.45
C ILE A 6 16.12 25.93 -20.96
N LYS A 7 17.41 25.61 -21.14
CA LYS A 7 17.99 24.35 -20.66
C LYS A 7 17.90 24.21 -19.14
N VAL A 8 18.20 25.29 -18.41
CA VAL A 8 18.06 25.31 -16.94
C VAL A 8 16.61 25.13 -16.51
N PHE A 9 15.67 25.79 -17.18
CA PHE A 9 14.24 25.64 -16.93
C PHE A 9 13.79 24.18 -17.13
N PHE A 10 14.16 23.55 -18.25
CA PHE A 10 13.83 22.14 -18.48
C PHE A 10 14.50 21.21 -17.46
N MET A 11 15.73 21.48 -17.03
CA MET A 11 16.43 20.65 -16.04
C MET A 11 15.77 20.72 -14.65
N VAL A 12 15.35 21.92 -14.23
CA VAL A 12 14.61 22.14 -12.98
C VAL A 12 13.20 21.57 -13.08
N PHE A 13 12.51 21.78 -14.20
CA PHE A 13 11.15 21.28 -14.42
C PHE A 13 11.12 19.74 -14.49
N LEU A 14 12.11 19.09 -15.13
CA LEU A 14 12.23 17.64 -15.12
C LEU A 14 12.43 17.12 -13.69
N GLY A 15 13.28 17.77 -12.89
CA GLY A 15 13.58 17.37 -11.52
C GLY A 15 12.36 17.38 -10.59
N ILE A 16 11.45 18.34 -10.75
CA ILE A 16 10.22 18.45 -9.94
C ILE A 16 9.21 17.34 -10.27
N PHE A 17 9.22 16.79 -11.48
CA PHE A 17 8.26 15.77 -11.91
C PHE A 17 8.64 14.32 -11.54
N VAL A 18 9.88 14.07 -11.11
CA VAL A 18 10.33 12.69 -10.78
C VAL A 18 9.74 12.18 -9.45
N GLU A 19 9.30 13.06 -8.56
CA GLU A 19 8.91 12.67 -7.18
C GLU A 19 7.58 11.93 -7.05
N LYS A 20 6.79 11.75 -8.13
CA LYS A 20 5.40 11.26 -8.04
C LYS A 20 5.09 9.92 -8.71
N SER A 21 6.03 8.97 -8.76
CA SER A 21 5.71 7.66 -9.38
C SER A 21 6.15 6.41 -8.64
N ILE A 22 6.54 6.51 -7.37
CA ILE A 22 6.58 5.33 -6.51
C ILE A 22 5.21 5.26 -5.86
N ALA A 23 4.38 4.31 -6.28
CA ALA A 23 3.10 4.04 -5.63
C ALA A 23 3.37 3.88 -4.13
N ASP A 24 2.94 4.87 -3.34
CA ASP A 24 3.18 4.88 -1.92
C ASP A 24 2.39 3.74 -1.30
N THR A 25 3.11 2.67 -1.03
CA THR A 25 2.58 1.36 -0.70
C THR A 25 2.47 1.30 0.81
N ALA A 26 1.25 1.51 1.31
CA ALA A 26 1.00 1.62 2.75
C ALA A 26 1.13 0.28 3.46
N LEU A 27 0.67 -0.81 2.83
CA LEU A 27 0.78 -2.18 3.33
C LEU A 27 1.91 -2.92 2.62
N ILE A 28 2.83 -3.53 3.36
CA ILE A 28 4.05 -4.16 2.83
C ILE A 28 3.93 -5.68 2.85
N LEU A 29 3.31 -6.23 3.89
CA LEU A 29 3.29 -7.67 4.12
C LEU A 29 2.00 -8.11 4.82
N ALA A 30 1.52 -9.30 4.46
CA ALA A 30 0.52 -10.02 5.23
C ALA A 30 1.05 -11.41 5.57
N ARG A 31 0.74 -11.86 6.79
CA ARG A 31 1.08 -13.19 7.30
C ARG A 31 -0.12 -13.78 8.02
N THR A 32 -0.25 -15.09 7.93
CA THR A 32 -1.20 -15.87 8.75
C THR A 32 -0.42 -16.81 9.64
N SER A 33 -0.95 -17.07 10.83
CA SER A 33 -0.46 -18.12 11.71
C SER A 33 -1.63 -18.75 12.45
N ASP A 34 -1.73 -20.06 12.39
CA ASP A 34 -2.73 -20.82 13.13
C ASP A 34 -2.19 -21.26 14.49
N SER A 35 -3.08 -21.23 15.48
CA SER A 35 -2.86 -21.81 16.80
C SER A 35 -4.07 -22.66 17.19
N GLN A 36 -3.99 -23.41 18.28
CA GLN A 36 -5.12 -24.24 18.74
C GLN A 36 -6.39 -23.43 19.02
N ASP A 37 -6.25 -22.17 19.46
CA ASP A 37 -7.39 -21.36 19.91
C ASP A 37 -7.87 -20.33 18.87
N ALA A 38 -6.99 -19.88 17.98
CA ALA A 38 -7.32 -18.87 16.96
C ALA A 38 -6.33 -18.82 15.79
N THR A 39 -6.83 -18.45 14.61
CA THR A 39 -6.02 -17.97 13.50
C THR A 39 -5.71 -16.48 13.69
N ARG A 40 -4.44 -16.10 13.51
CA ARG A 40 -3.99 -14.71 13.56
C ARG A 40 -3.56 -14.24 12.18
N PHE A 41 -4.14 -13.13 11.74
CA PHE A 41 -3.70 -12.38 10.58
C PHE A 41 -2.90 -11.16 11.03
N VAL A 42 -1.73 -10.94 10.44
CA VAL A 42 -0.87 -9.77 10.69
C VAL A 42 -0.65 -9.03 9.38
N PHE A 43 -0.97 -7.74 9.38
CA PHE A 43 -0.71 -6.81 8.28
C PHE A 43 0.37 -5.83 8.73
N GLU A 44 1.46 -5.75 8.00
CA GLU A 44 2.57 -4.85 8.27
C GLU A 44 2.51 -3.63 7.34
N SER A 45 2.62 -2.44 7.91
CA SER A 45 2.57 -1.16 7.20
C SER A 45 3.83 -0.33 7.43
N LYS A 46 4.15 0.57 6.49
CA LYS A 46 5.29 1.51 6.64
C LYS A 46 4.99 2.62 7.64
N GLU A 47 3.73 3.02 7.67
CA GLU A 47 3.21 4.12 8.49
C GLU A 47 1.97 3.64 9.23
N GLU A 48 1.53 4.43 10.21
CA GLU A 48 0.25 4.18 10.87
C GLU A 48 -0.89 4.24 9.85
N ILE A 49 -1.78 3.25 9.89
CA ILE A 49 -2.89 3.12 8.95
C ILE A 49 -4.21 3.01 9.69
N LEU A 50 -5.17 3.84 9.29
CA LEU A 50 -6.52 3.74 9.79
C LEU A 50 -7.21 2.53 9.14
N TYR A 51 -7.92 1.75 9.95
CA TYR A 51 -8.60 0.55 9.48
C TYR A 51 -9.96 0.38 10.14
N LYS A 52 -10.84 -0.37 9.47
CA LYS A 52 -12.15 -0.77 9.98
C LYS A 52 -12.34 -2.27 9.82
N ILE A 53 -12.76 -2.93 10.90
CA ILE A 53 -13.10 -4.35 10.89
C ILE A 53 -14.61 -4.51 10.89
N SER A 54 -15.12 -5.42 10.07
CA SER A 54 -16.55 -5.71 10.01
C SER A 54 -16.81 -7.18 9.66
N LYS A 55 -18.01 -7.64 10.04
CA LYS A 55 -18.45 -9.02 9.84
C LYS A 55 -19.62 -9.05 8.88
N LEU A 56 -19.61 -9.99 7.94
CA LEU A 56 -20.73 -10.30 7.08
C LEU A 56 -21.23 -11.70 7.40
N SER A 57 -22.54 -11.89 7.42
CA SER A 57 -23.14 -13.21 7.49
C SER A 57 -23.51 -13.69 6.08
N LYS A 58 -23.60 -15.01 5.91
CA LYS A 58 -24.04 -15.70 4.67
C LYS A 58 -23.12 -15.47 3.44
N PRO A 59 -21.96 -16.15 3.33
CA PRO A 59 -21.29 -16.91 4.38
C PRO A 59 -20.66 -16.00 5.43
N ASN A 60 -20.31 -16.57 6.59
CA ASN A 60 -19.61 -15.83 7.64
C ASN A 60 -18.24 -15.37 7.11
N ARG A 61 -18.04 -14.06 7.04
CA ARG A 61 -16.81 -13.43 6.57
C ARG A 61 -16.42 -12.32 7.53
N ILE A 62 -15.12 -12.13 7.70
CA ILE A 62 -14.54 -10.95 8.32
C ILE A 62 -13.83 -10.20 7.21
N PHE A 63 -14.04 -8.89 7.12
CA PHE A 63 -13.27 -8.03 6.23
C PHE A 63 -12.64 -6.90 7.02
N VAL A 64 -11.49 -6.44 6.51
CA VAL A 64 -10.71 -5.34 7.08
C VAL A 64 -10.49 -4.34 5.94
N ASP A 65 -11.05 -3.14 6.11
CA ASP A 65 -10.83 -2.03 5.19
C ASP A 65 -9.69 -1.17 5.72
N PHE A 66 -8.74 -0.81 4.87
CA PHE A 66 -7.64 0.09 5.18
C PHE A 66 -7.84 1.42 4.43
N GLU A 67 -7.79 2.55 5.14
CA GLU A 67 -7.99 3.86 4.51
C GLU A 67 -6.81 4.25 3.62
N LYS A 68 -7.10 4.61 2.36
CA LYS A 68 -6.11 5.12 1.37
C LYS A 68 -4.87 4.22 1.20
N ALA A 69 -5.02 2.93 1.45
CA ALA A 69 -3.95 1.96 1.34
C ALA A 69 -3.81 1.49 -0.12
N ASN A 70 -2.71 1.83 -0.78
CA ASN A 70 -2.31 1.06 -1.96
C ASN A 70 -1.70 -0.26 -1.49
N LEU A 71 -2.17 -1.37 -2.05
CA LEU A 71 -1.60 -2.69 -1.80
C LEU A 71 -0.26 -2.81 -2.51
N ALA A 72 0.75 -3.37 -1.82
CA ALA A 72 1.96 -3.79 -2.51
C ALA A 72 1.61 -4.82 -3.59
N PRO A 73 2.33 -4.86 -4.71
CA PRO A 73 2.18 -5.93 -5.70
C PRO A 73 2.25 -7.33 -5.09
N THR A 74 3.01 -7.49 -3.99
CA THR A 74 3.13 -8.73 -3.21
C THR A 74 1.80 -9.28 -2.71
N PHE A 75 0.77 -8.44 -2.50
CA PHE A 75 -0.55 -8.88 -2.06
C PHE A 75 -1.37 -9.58 -3.16
N SER A 76 -1.00 -9.42 -4.43
CA SER A 76 -1.73 -10.05 -5.55
C SER A 76 -1.61 -11.58 -5.61
N ASN A 77 -0.59 -12.14 -4.97
CA ASN A 77 -0.29 -13.58 -4.97
C ASN A 77 -0.40 -14.21 -3.57
N ILE A 78 -1.04 -13.53 -2.61
CA ILE A 78 -1.22 -14.12 -1.28
C ILE A 78 -2.32 -15.16 -1.38
N ASP A 79 -1.90 -16.41 -1.37
CA ASP A 79 -2.79 -17.54 -1.14
C ASP A 79 -2.94 -17.72 0.38
N PHE A 80 -4.18 -17.64 0.85
CA PHE A 80 -4.54 -17.92 2.25
C PHE A 80 -5.08 -19.34 2.43
N SER A 81 -4.81 -20.24 1.47
CA SER A 81 -5.21 -21.66 1.49
C SER A 81 -4.66 -22.43 2.68
#